data_AF-A0A9Q3P5M7-F1
#
_entry.id   AF-A0A9Q3P5M7-F1
#
_cell.length_a   1.000
_cell.length_b   1.000
_cell.length_c   1.000
_cell.angle_alpha   90.00
_cell.angle_beta   90.00
_cell.angle_gamma   90.00
#
_symmetry.space_group_name_H-M   'P 1'
#
loop_
_entity.id
_entity.type
_entity.pdbx_description
1 polymer ?
#
loop_
_entity_poly.entity_id
_entity_poly.type
_entity_poly.pdbx_seq_one_letter_code
_entity_poly.pdbx_strand_id
1 'polypeptide(L)'
;MKEMIVFYLEISEDRTLERVKTFSWWPNWRKNVSEYFQTCDRFPKESRATGKKFGMMIQIQEPKSPWEILQIDWVTALPPGGDKSFKACIELVDRYRKNPMFLPCNKDGTAMETAIMI
;
A
#
# COMPACT_ATOMS: atom_id res chain seq x y z
N MET A 1 -6.36 -33.36 -13.44
CA MET A 1 -7.22 -32.35 -12.77
C MET A 1 -6.45 -31.50 -11.76
N LYS A 2 -5.80 -32.09 -10.74
CA LYS A 2 -4.98 -31.34 -9.75
C LYS A 2 -3.93 -30.43 -10.42
N GLU A 3 -3.20 -30.96 -11.40
CA GLU A 3 -2.20 -30.22 -12.21
C GLU A 3 -2.77 -28.98 -12.92
N MET A 4 -4.00 -29.07 -13.43
CA MET A 4 -4.61 -27.98 -14.18
C MET A 4 -5.03 -26.83 -13.25
N ILE A 5 -5.49 -27.15 -12.04
CA ILE A 5 -5.83 -26.14 -11.02
C ILE A 5 -4.53 -25.45 -10.55
N VAL A 6 -3.45 -26.22 -10.31
CA VAL A 6 -2.11 -25.73 -9.89
C VAL A 6 -1.53 -24.68 -10.84
N PHE A 7 -1.76 -24.80 -12.16
CA PHE A 7 -1.29 -23.81 -13.13
C PHE A 7 -1.94 -22.42 -13.00
N TYR A 8 -3.12 -22.30 -12.37
CA TYR A 8 -3.87 -21.05 -12.27
C TYR A 8 -3.78 -20.37 -10.88
N LEU A 9 -3.00 -20.93 -9.95
CA LEU A 9 -3.13 -20.74 -8.50
C LEU A 9 -2.41 -19.55 -7.85
N GLU A 10 -1.82 -18.65 -8.63
CA GLU A 10 -1.28 -17.39 -8.09
C GLU A 10 -2.38 -16.37 -7.74
N ILE A 11 -3.65 -16.80 -7.68
CA ILE A 11 -4.81 -15.89 -7.62
C ILE A 11 -5.91 -16.47 -6.71
N SER A 12 -6.73 -15.58 -6.13
CA SER A 12 -7.88 -15.92 -5.26
C SER A 12 -8.86 -16.92 -5.89
N GLU A 13 -9.65 -17.59 -5.03
CA GLU A 13 -10.68 -18.56 -5.43
C GLU A 13 -11.60 -18.00 -6.52
N ASP A 14 -12.07 -16.76 -6.35
CA ASP A 14 -12.95 -16.08 -7.32
C ASP A 14 -12.33 -16.00 -8.72
N ARG A 15 -11.07 -15.57 -8.84
CA ARG A 15 -10.40 -15.45 -10.13
C ARG A 15 -10.11 -16.81 -10.76
N THR A 16 -9.87 -17.82 -9.92
CA THR A 16 -9.69 -19.19 -10.39
C THR A 16 -11.01 -19.73 -10.94
N LEU A 17 -12.14 -19.47 -10.28
CA LEU A 17 -13.47 -19.82 -10.79
C LEU A 17 -13.79 -19.14 -12.13
N GLU A 18 -13.44 -17.86 -12.29
CA GLU A 18 -13.62 -17.15 -13.56
C GLU A 18 -12.78 -17.75 -14.71
N ARG A 19 -11.53 -18.12 -14.43
CA ARG A 19 -10.65 -18.72 -15.44
C ARG A 19 -11.10 -20.13 -15.82
N VAL A 20 -11.42 -20.97 -14.83
CA VAL A 20 -11.90 -22.33 -15.08
C VAL A 20 -13.17 -22.30 -15.94
N LYS A 21 -14.08 -21.35 -15.68
CA LYS A 21 -15.29 -21.14 -16.50
C LYS A 21 -14.98 -20.90 -17.99
N THR A 22 -13.88 -20.22 -18.30
CA THR A 22 -13.51 -19.85 -19.68
C THR A 22 -12.80 -20.98 -20.42
N PHE A 23 -11.92 -21.72 -19.74
CA PHE A 23 -11.03 -22.68 -20.40
C PHE A 23 -11.48 -24.13 -20.31
N SER A 24 -12.43 -24.48 -19.44
CA SER A 24 -12.79 -25.87 -19.21
C SER A 24 -14.20 -26.05 -18.65
N TRP A 25 -14.80 -27.21 -18.93
CA TRP A 25 -16.12 -27.56 -18.43
C TRP A 25 -16.18 -29.04 -18.05
N TRP A 26 -16.65 -29.32 -16.83
CA TRP A 26 -16.98 -30.68 -16.37
C TRP A 26 -18.06 -30.63 -15.27
N PRO A 27 -18.79 -31.74 -15.00
CA PRO A 27 -19.79 -31.76 -13.94
C PRO A 27 -19.17 -31.43 -12.58
N ASN A 28 -19.85 -30.57 -11.80
CA ASN A 28 -19.40 -30.17 -10.46
C ASN A 28 -18.04 -29.45 -10.38
N TRP A 29 -17.56 -28.85 -11.48
CA TRP A 29 -16.27 -28.15 -11.51
C TRP A 29 -16.12 -27.07 -10.43
N ARG A 30 -17.17 -26.30 -10.14
CA ARG A 30 -17.17 -25.30 -9.07
C ARG A 30 -16.90 -25.91 -7.69
N LYS A 31 -17.54 -27.04 -7.41
CA LYS A 31 -17.38 -27.76 -6.13
C LYS A 31 -15.96 -28.29 -6.00
N ASN A 32 -15.39 -28.85 -7.07
CA ASN A 32 -14.02 -29.36 -7.05
C ASN A 32 -12.99 -28.26 -6.89
N VAL A 33 -13.23 -27.07 -7.47
CA VAL A 33 -12.37 -25.90 -7.25
C VAL A 33 -12.45 -25.49 -5.78
N SER A 34 -13.65 -25.32 -5.21
CA SER A 34 -13.78 -24.90 -3.81
C SER A 34 -13.19 -25.91 -2.81
N GLU A 35 -13.39 -27.21 -3.06
CA GLU A 35 -12.79 -28.30 -2.28
C GLU A 35 -11.26 -28.28 -2.35
N TYR A 36 -10.70 -27.95 -3.52
CA TYR A 36 -9.26 -27.75 -3.66
C TYR A 36 -8.76 -26.59 -2.79
N PHE A 37 -9.45 -25.43 -2.80
CA PHE A 37 -9.06 -24.28 -1.97
C PHE A 37 -9.16 -24.59 -0.46
N GLN A 38 -10.08 -25.45 -0.05
CA GLN A 38 -10.22 -25.89 1.36
C GLN A 38 -9.17 -26.92 1.79
N THR A 39 -8.74 -27.80 0.88
CA THR A 39 -7.82 -28.91 1.20
C THR A 39 -6.35 -28.59 0.89
N CYS A 40 -6.07 -27.50 0.16
CA CYS A 40 -4.73 -27.13 -0.24
C CYS A 40 -4.02 -26.30 0.84
N ASP A 41 -2.95 -26.84 1.41
CA ASP A 41 -2.10 -26.12 2.40
C ASP A 41 -1.28 -24.96 1.80
N ARG A 42 -1.12 -24.93 0.47
CA ARG A 42 -0.31 -23.93 -0.23
C ARG A 42 -1.03 -22.58 -0.32
N PHE A 43 -2.32 -22.61 -0.65
CA PHE A 43 -3.10 -21.40 -0.88
C PHE A 43 -3.22 -20.50 0.38
N PRO A 44 -3.57 -20.99 1.59
CA PRO A 44 -3.63 -20.15 2.78
C PRO A 44 -2.27 -19.55 3.20
N LYS A 45 -1.15 -20.17 2.81
CA LYS A 45 0.20 -19.67 3.10
C LYS A 45 0.59 -18.53 2.16
N GLU A 46 0.23 -18.64 0.89
CA GLU A 46 0.53 -17.64 -0.16
C GLU A 46 -0.50 -16.51 -0.18
N SER A 47 -1.79 -16.82 0.04
CA SER A 47 -2.93 -15.89 0.06
C SER A 47 -3.24 -15.35 1.46
N ARG A 48 -2.22 -15.18 2.31
CA ARG A 48 -2.41 -14.37 3.51
C ARG A 48 -2.81 -12.97 3.04
N ALA A 49 -4.06 -12.60 3.26
CA ALA A 49 -4.49 -11.21 3.09
C ALA A 49 -3.46 -10.33 3.80
N THR A 50 -2.74 -9.50 3.06
CA THR A 50 -1.53 -8.80 3.53
C THR A 50 -1.85 -7.68 4.53
N GLY A 51 -3.01 -7.71 5.19
CA GLY A 51 -3.42 -6.69 6.15
C GLY A 51 -4.53 -7.16 7.08
N LYS A 52 -4.52 -6.62 8.30
CA LYS A 52 -5.72 -6.54 9.13
C LYS A 52 -6.86 -5.95 8.30
N LYS A 53 -8.11 -6.35 8.57
CA LYS A 53 -9.31 -5.66 8.04
C LYS A 53 -9.06 -4.16 8.15
N PHE A 54 -9.19 -3.42 7.03
CA PHE A 54 -9.07 -1.97 7.03
C PHE A 54 -9.94 -1.44 8.17
N GLY A 55 -9.30 -0.84 9.18
CA GLY A 55 -10.00 -0.26 10.31
C GLY A 55 -10.89 0.90 9.85
N MET A 56 -11.79 1.36 10.72
CA MET A 56 -12.49 2.63 10.48
C MET A 56 -11.44 3.74 10.35
N MET A 57 -11.46 4.45 9.22
CA MET A 57 -10.65 5.65 9.04
C MET A 57 -11.13 6.70 10.06
N ILE A 58 -10.25 7.10 10.96
CA ILE A 58 -10.53 8.18 11.90
C ILE A 58 -10.41 9.49 11.12
N GLN A 59 -11.52 10.23 11.04
CA GLN A 59 -11.49 11.55 10.43
C GLN A 59 -10.80 12.54 11.37
N ILE A 60 -9.73 13.16 10.89
CA ILE A 60 -9.04 14.24 11.59
C ILE A 60 -9.93 15.49 11.49
N GLN A 61 -10.07 16.25 12.58
CA GLN A 61 -10.84 17.49 12.57
C GLN A 61 -10.25 18.49 11.57
N GLU A 62 -11.11 19.18 10.82
CA GLU A 62 -10.67 20.23 9.91
C GLU A 62 -10.21 21.45 10.71
N PRO A 63 -9.05 22.05 10.35
CA PRO A 63 -8.59 23.28 10.98
C PRO A 63 -9.53 24.45 10.64
N LYS A 64 -9.69 25.39 11.57
CA LYS A 64 -10.53 26.59 11.43
C LYS A 64 -9.73 27.80 10.93
N SER A 65 -8.42 27.80 11.17
CA SER A 65 -7.50 28.88 10.83
C SER A 65 -6.21 28.32 10.20
N PRO A 66 -5.50 29.13 9.39
CA PRO A 66 -4.18 28.75 8.89
C PRO A 66 -3.21 28.42 10.03
N TRP A 67 -2.29 27.49 9.78
CA TRP A 67 -1.20 27.08 10.70
C TRP A 67 -1.62 26.36 12.00
N GLU A 68 -2.90 25.99 12.16
CA GLU A 68 -3.35 25.23 13.33
C GLU A 68 -2.92 23.76 13.29
N ILE A 69 -2.96 23.15 12.09
CA ILE A 69 -2.59 21.75 11.89
C ILE A 69 -1.62 21.66 10.72
N LEU A 70 -0.36 21.39 11.04
CA LEU A 70 0.70 21.13 10.08
C LEU A 70 0.95 19.64 9.96
N GLN A 71 0.92 19.15 8.74
CA GLN A 71 1.38 17.81 8.40
C GLN A 71 2.83 17.93 7.90
N ILE A 72 3.71 17.17 8.54
CA ILE A 72 5.14 17.16 8.22
C ILE A 72 5.51 15.76 7.76
N ASP A 73 6.12 15.65 6.58
CA ASP A 73 6.59 14.36 6.06
C ASP A 73 7.97 14.48 5.40
N TRP A 74 8.70 13.36 5.36
CA TRP A 74 10.02 13.25 4.78
C TRP A 74 9.96 12.56 3.42
N VAL A 75 10.26 13.32 2.38
CA VAL A 75 10.45 12.77 1.03
C VAL A 75 11.93 12.48 0.85
N THR A 76 12.28 11.19 0.86
CA THR A 76 13.67 10.73 0.74
C THR A 76 13.92 10.01 -0.59
N ALA A 77 15.18 9.69 -0.86
CA ALA A 77 15.61 8.98 -2.07
C ALA A 77 15.32 9.76 -3.38
N LEU A 78 15.36 11.08 -3.30
CA LEU A 78 15.30 11.94 -4.47
C LEU A 78 16.65 11.96 -5.20
N PRO A 79 16.67 12.17 -6.53
CA PRO A 79 17.91 12.46 -7.23
C PRO A 79 18.56 13.72 -6.65
N PRO A 80 19.91 13.78 -6.58
CA PRO A 80 20.61 14.93 -6.02
C PRO A 80 20.25 16.20 -6.79
N GLY A 81 19.79 17.23 -6.08
CA GLY A 81 19.32 18.48 -6.67
C GLY A 81 19.93 19.73 -6.03
N GLY A 82 20.04 20.79 -6.83
CA GLY A 82 20.57 22.11 -6.44
C GLY A 82 22.08 22.12 -6.17
N ASP A 83 22.60 23.27 -5.77
CA ASP A 83 24.04 23.49 -5.57
C ASP A 83 24.64 22.61 -4.46
N LYS A 84 23.81 22.22 -3.49
CA LYS A 84 24.20 21.39 -2.34
C LYS A 84 23.90 19.89 -2.55
N SER A 85 23.37 19.50 -3.72
CA SER A 85 23.07 18.10 -4.06
C SER A 85 22.23 17.37 -3.00
N PHE A 86 21.19 18.03 -2.49
CA PHE A 86 20.28 17.43 -1.51
C PHE A 86 19.53 16.25 -2.13
N LYS A 87 19.33 15.19 -1.33
CA LYS A 87 18.67 13.93 -1.75
C LYS A 87 17.36 13.65 -1.01
N ALA A 88 16.93 14.62 -0.19
CA ALA A 88 15.69 14.57 0.55
C ALA A 88 15.08 15.98 0.65
N CYS A 89 13.81 16.04 0.97
CA CYS A 89 13.15 17.26 1.41
C CYS A 89 12.11 16.96 2.48
N ILE A 90 11.85 17.95 3.32
CA ILE A 90 10.74 17.95 4.26
C ILE A 90 9.57 18.65 3.58
N GLU A 91 8.44 17.97 3.51
CA GLU A 91 7.17 18.53 3.06
C GLU A 91 6.39 19.03 4.28
N LEU A 92 6.06 20.32 4.27
CA LEU A 92 5.24 20.98 5.27
C LEU A 92 3.92 21.37 4.62
N VAL A 93 2.82 20.74 5.06
CA VAL A 93 1.49 21.01 4.54
C VAL A 93 0.61 21.58 5.63
N ASP A 94 0.21 22.84 5.48
CA ASP A 94 -0.90 23.39 6.28
C ASP A 94 -2.21 22.77 5.79
N ARG A 95 -2.87 22.01 6.67
CA ARG A 95 -4.14 21.32 6.36
C ARG A 95 -5.26 22.29 5.99
N TYR A 96 -5.19 23.55 6.41
CA TYR A 96 -6.16 24.58 6.04
C TYR A 96 -5.92 25.05 4.58
N ARG A 97 -4.69 25.42 4.25
CA ARG A 97 -4.32 25.97 2.94
C ARG A 97 -4.16 24.91 1.85
N LYS A 98 -3.90 23.65 2.23
CA LYS A 98 -3.64 22.50 1.34
C LYS A 98 -2.50 22.73 0.35
N ASN A 99 -1.60 23.67 0.66
CA ASN A 99 -0.44 23.97 -0.17
C ASN A 99 0.83 23.47 0.53
N PRO A 100 1.62 22.58 -0.10
CA PRO A 100 2.87 22.11 0.48
C PRO A 100 3.99 23.13 0.31
N MET A 101 4.85 23.21 1.32
CA MET A 101 6.14 23.89 1.28
C MET A 101 7.24 22.84 1.41
N PHE A 102 8.23 22.88 0.51
CA PHE A 102 9.33 21.93 0.50
C PHE A 102 10.62 22.58 1.01
N LEU A 103 11.22 21.99 2.05
CA LEU A 103 12.51 22.40 2.58
C LEU A 103 13.56 21.35 2.19
N PRO A 104 14.56 21.68 1.36
CA PRO A 104 15.56 20.73 0.93
C PRO A 104 16.48 20.35 2.10
N CYS A 105 16.74 19.05 2.28
CA CYS A 105 17.54 18.54 3.38
C CYS A 105 18.36 17.30 2.99
N ASN A 106 19.23 16.86 3.88
CA ASN A 106 19.93 15.59 3.75
C ASN A 106 19.16 14.49 4.49
N LYS A 107 19.25 13.26 3.97
CA LYS A 107 18.59 12.08 4.55
C LYS A 107 19.02 11.80 5.99
N ASP A 108 20.24 12.18 6.35
CA ASP A 108 20.87 11.89 7.65
C ASP A 108 20.67 13.02 8.68
N GLY A 109 19.67 13.88 8.46
CA GLY A 109 19.35 14.97 9.39
C GLY A 109 18.90 14.45 10.75
N THR A 110 19.47 15.01 11.82
CA THR A 110 19.06 14.72 13.20
C THR A 110 17.71 15.35 13.52
N ALA A 111 17.02 14.81 14.54
CA ALA A 111 15.78 15.40 15.03
C ALA A 111 15.95 16.88 15.45
N MET A 112 17.14 17.24 15.95
CA MET A 112 17.46 18.62 16.33
C MET A 112 17.59 19.53 15.12
N GLU A 113 18.31 19.11 14.07
CA GLU A 113 18.42 19.89 12.82
C GLU A 113 17.05 20.09 12.17
N THR A 114 16.20 19.07 12.25
CA THR A 114 14.81 19.12 11.78
C THR A 114 14.00 20.16 12.54
N ALA A 115 14.12 20.17 13.88
CA ALA A 115 13.41 21.12 14.74
C ALA A 115 13.85 22.57 14.54
N ILE A 116 15.07 22.81 14.05
CA ILE A 116 15.57 24.16 13.72
C ILE A 116 15.04 24.65 12.37
N MET A 117 14.70 23.73 11.46
CA MET A 117 14.22 24.07 10.11
C MET A 117 12.73 24.43 10.05
N ILE A 118 11.94 24.04 11.06
CA ILE A 118 10.48 24.24 11.13
C ILE A 118 10.12 25.34 12.13
#